data_AF-A0A2T6FL28-F1
#
_entry.id   AF-A0A2T6FL28-F1
#
_cell.length_a   1.000
_cell.length_b   1.000
_cell.length_c   1.000
_cell.angle_alpha   90.00
_cell.angle_beta   90.00
_cell.angle_gamma   90.00
#
_symmetry.space_group_name_H-M   'P 1'
#
loop_
_entity.id
_entity.type
_entity.pdbx_description
1 polymer ?
#
loop_
_entity_poly.entity_id
_entity_poly.type
_entity_poly.pdbx_seq_one_letter_code
_entity_poly.pdbx_strand_id
1 'polypeptide(L)'
;MENPYAAPVAAPLATTQHLPKKMLWWKILFWLLVILEGAAFIAIVWGDDALAWDDSVEIVIYVFVIAGIFGFAYQRVLFAELFWRGVIPVAALWDIFLIGKSVYEGLHQEYFFVGVVIIAAVFGPVMFFQYLALYKYAFQSPHLWNAKTNRVAPE
;
A
#
# COMPACT_ATOMS: atom_id res chain seq x y z
N MET A 1 46.86 -15.29 30.79
CA MET A 1 47.64 -14.49 29.83
C MET A 1 46.68 -14.09 28.72
N GLU A 2 46.25 -12.84 28.71
CA GLU A 2 45.36 -12.32 27.66
C GLU A 2 46.12 -12.25 26.33
N ASN A 3 45.50 -12.75 25.26
CA ASN A 3 46.09 -12.82 23.93
C ASN A 3 46.21 -11.39 23.35
N PRO A 4 47.43 -10.85 23.13
CA PRO A 4 47.64 -9.50 22.61
C PRO A 4 47.17 -9.29 21.17
N TYR A 5 46.86 -10.38 20.45
CA TYR A 5 46.40 -10.39 19.07
C TYR A 5 44.91 -10.72 18.94
N ALA A 6 44.15 -10.67 20.04
CA ALA A 6 42.71 -10.76 19.95
C ALA A 6 42.19 -9.59 19.12
N ALA A 7 41.56 -9.88 17.97
CA ALA A 7 40.91 -8.86 17.17
C ALA A 7 39.90 -8.10 18.04
N PRO A 8 39.87 -6.75 18.00
CA PRO A 8 38.89 -6.00 18.75
C PRO A 8 37.51 -6.51 18.33
N VAL A 9 36.75 -7.03 19.29
CA VAL A 9 35.35 -7.38 19.07
C VAL A 9 34.69 -6.06 18.71
N ALA A 10 34.44 -5.85 17.42
CA ALA A 10 33.71 -4.70 16.95
C ALA A 10 32.41 -4.66 17.74
N ALA A 11 32.18 -3.58 18.48
CA ALA A 11 30.90 -3.35 19.13
C ALA A 11 29.82 -3.63 18.08
N PRO A 12 28.81 -4.47 18.37
CA PRO A 12 27.74 -4.71 17.41
C PRO A 12 27.24 -3.33 17.00
N LEU A 13 27.37 -3.00 15.71
CA LEU A 13 26.90 -1.74 15.13
C LEU A 13 25.55 -1.48 15.75
N ALA A 14 25.51 -0.48 16.64
CA ALA A 14 24.33 -0.18 17.44
C ALA A 14 23.18 -0.18 16.45
N THR A 15 22.31 -1.19 16.57
CA THR A 15 21.20 -1.39 15.66
C THR A 15 20.42 -0.11 15.87
N THR A 16 20.55 0.83 14.94
CA THR A 16 19.89 2.11 15.04
C THR A 16 18.42 1.75 15.01
N GLN A 17 17.83 1.63 16.20
CA GLN A 17 16.41 1.59 16.39
C GLN A 17 15.95 2.92 15.84
N HIS A 18 15.67 2.95 14.54
CA HIS A 18 15.13 4.10 13.85
C HIS A 18 13.83 4.40 14.59
N LEU A 19 13.88 5.43 15.44
CA LEU A 19 12.69 5.96 16.09
C LEU A 19 11.61 6.15 15.02
N PRO A 20 10.35 5.81 15.32
CA PRO A 20 9.29 5.87 14.34
C PRO A 20 9.22 7.28 13.77
N LYS A 21 9.59 7.42 12.48
CA LYS A 21 9.49 8.68 11.76
C LYS A 21 8.04 9.15 11.87
N LYS A 22 7.79 10.45 12.10
CA LYS A 22 6.43 10.99 12.17
C LYS A 22 5.67 10.64 10.89
N MET A 23 4.76 9.66 10.97
CA MET A 23 3.96 9.15 9.83
C MET A 23 2.68 9.97 9.60
N LEU A 24 2.64 11.24 10.04
CA LEU A 24 1.43 12.08 10.01
C LEU A 24 0.85 12.17 8.59
N TRP A 25 1.70 12.46 7.60
CA TRP A 25 1.31 12.56 6.19
C TRP A 25 0.72 11.26 5.64
N TRP A 26 1.24 10.10 6.06
CA TRP A 26 0.72 8.80 5.64
C TRP A 26 -0.63 8.46 6.29
N LYS A 27 -0.86 8.94 7.51
CA LYS A 27 -2.17 8.83 8.16
C LYS A 27 -3.21 9.71 7.49
N ILE A 28 -2.85 10.92 7.07
CA ILE A 28 -3.74 11.81 6.30
C ILE A 28 -4.08 11.16 4.97
N LEU A 29 -3.08 10.65 4.23
CA LEU A 29 -3.29 9.92 2.98
C LEU A 29 -4.20 8.71 3.18
N PHE A 30 -3.99 7.93 4.25
CA PHE A 30 -4.85 6.80 4.60
C PHE A 30 -6.31 7.23 4.76
N TRP A 31 -6.58 8.26 5.57
CA TRP A 31 -7.95 8.72 5.79
C TRP A 31 -8.59 9.32 4.53
N LEU A 32 -7.80 10.02 3.71
CA LEU A 32 -8.24 10.49 2.40
C LEU A 32 -8.70 9.32 1.52
N LEU A 33 -7.89 8.26 1.42
CA LEU A 33 -8.22 7.06 0.64
C LEU A 33 -9.43 6.33 1.20
N VAL A 34 -9.53 6.17 2.52
CA VAL A 34 -10.71 5.55 3.15
C VAL A 34 -11.99 6.32 2.84
N ILE A 35 -11.95 7.65 2.83
CA ILE A 35 -13.11 8.47 2.48
C ILE A 35 -13.44 8.31 1.00
N LEU A 36 -12.43 8.31 0.12
CA LEU A 36 -12.61 8.19 -1.32
C LEU A 36 -13.20 6.83 -1.71
N GLU A 37 -12.58 5.76 -1.22
CA GLU A 37 -13.02 4.37 -1.42
C GLU A 37 -14.36 4.09 -0.75
N GLY A 38 -14.59 4.68 0.43
CA GLY A 38 -15.89 4.63 1.09
C GLY A 38 -16.97 5.28 0.25
N ALA A 39 -16.71 6.44 -0.34
CA ALA A 39 -17.65 7.10 -1.24
C ALA A 39 -17.92 6.28 -2.52
N ALA A 40 -16.88 5.66 -3.10
CA ALA A 40 -17.03 4.75 -4.24
C ALA A 40 -17.89 3.54 -3.87
N PHE A 41 -17.62 2.89 -2.73
CA PHE A 41 -18.41 1.76 -2.25
C PHE A 41 -19.88 2.11 -2.00
N ILE A 42 -20.14 3.29 -1.40
CA ILE A 42 -21.49 3.82 -1.23
C ILE A 42 -22.18 3.99 -2.59
N ALA A 43 -21.50 4.56 -3.58
CA ALA A 43 -22.05 4.74 -4.92
C ALA A 43 -22.39 3.40 -5.61
N ILE A 44 -21.56 2.37 -5.44
CA ILE A 44 -21.82 1.02 -5.96
C ILE A 44 -23.03 0.39 -5.28
N VAL A 45 -23.13 0.48 -3.94
CA VAL A 45 -24.20 -0.18 -3.17
C VAL A 45 -25.56 0.51 -3.33
N TRP A 46 -25.57 1.83 -3.46
CA TRP A 46 -26.79 2.63 -3.63
C TRP A 46 -27.11 2.95 -5.09
N GLY A 47 -26.26 2.55 -6.03
CA GLY A 47 -26.55 2.64 -7.46
C GLY A 47 -27.69 1.71 -7.85
N ASP A 48 -28.46 2.11 -8.87
CA ASP A 48 -29.52 1.28 -9.44
C ASP A 48 -28.96 0.15 -10.33
N ASP A 49 -27.66 0.17 -10.60
CA ASP A 49 -26.97 -0.82 -11.43
C ASP A 49 -26.67 -2.10 -10.65
N ALA A 50 -26.81 -3.25 -11.33
CA ALA A 50 -26.45 -4.52 -10.74
C ALA A 50 -24.94 -4.59 -10.51
N LEU A 51 -24.54 -5.02 -9.30
CA LEU A 51 -23.14 -5.20 -8.93
C LEU A 51 -22.42 -6.07 -9.97
N ALA A 52 -21.48 -5.47 -10.70
CA ALA A 52 -20.75 -6.17 -11.73
C ALA A 52 -19.62 -7.02 -11.12
N TRP A 53 -19.10 -7.96 -11.91
CA TRP A 53 -18.01 -8.83 -11.47
C TRP A 53 -16.74 -8.02 -11.17
N ASP A 54 -16.44 -7.01 -11.99
CA ASP A 54 -15.31 -6.11 -11.81
C ASP A 54 -15.43 -5.28 -10.53
N ASP A 55 -16.61 -4.74 -10.21
CA ASP A 55 -16.85 -4.03 -8.95
C ASP A 55 -16.53 -4.93 -7.74
N SER A 56 -16.95 -6.18 -7.80
CA SER A 56 -16.72 -7.15 -6.72
C SER A 56 -15.24 -7.45 -6.52
N VAL A 57 -14.48 -7.60 -7.61
CA VAL A 57 -13.03 -7.86 -7.56
C VAL A 57 -12.28 -6.62 -7.10
N GLU A 58 -12.67 -5.43 -7.56
CA GLU A 58 -12.11 -4.15 -7.15
C GLU A 58 -12.24 -3.95 -5.64
N ILE A 59 -13.45 -4.14 -5.09
CA ILE A 59 -13.69 -4.04 -3.63
C ILE A 59 -12.73 -4.93 -2.84
N VAL A 60 -12.55 -6.19 -3.27
CA VAL A 60 -11.65 -7.13 -2.58
C VAL A 60 -10.20 -6.66 -2.65
N ILE A 61 -9.73 -6.23 -3.81
CA ILE A 61 -8.36 -5.74 -3.99
C ILE A 61 -8.12 -4.49 -3.15
N TYR A 62 -9.04 -3.54 -3.17
CA TYR A 62 -8.91 -2.27 -2.47
C TYR A 62 -9.00 -2.43 -0.94
N VAL A 63 -9.72 -3.42 -0.43
CA VAL A 63 -9.66 -3.79 1.00
C VAL A 63 -8.22 -4.15 1.40
N PHE A 64 -7.51 -4.94 0.59
CA PHE A 64 -6.11 -5.27 0.86
C PHE A 64 -5.19 -4.06 0.70
N VAL A 65 -5.41 -3.23 -0.31
CA VAL A 65 -4.63 -2.00 -0.51
C VAL A 65 -4.76 -1.05 0.70
N ILE A 66 -5.99 -0.76 1.13
CA ILE A 66 -6.25 0.07 2.32
C ILE A 66 -5.61 -0.55 3.56
N ALA A 67 -5.72 -1.87 3.74
CA ALA A 67 -5.08 -2.57 4.84
C ALA A 67 -3.55 -2.43 4.81
N GLY A 68 -2.92 -2.54 3.64
CA GLY A 68 -1.47 -2.36 3.50
C GLY A 68 -1.01 -0.94 3.83
N ILE A 69 -1.76 0.07 3.37
CA ILE A 69 -1.50 1.48 3.69
C ILE A 69 -1.71 1.75 5.18
N PHE A 70 -2.74 1.16 5.80
CA PHE A 70 -2.95 1.20 7.24
C PHE A 70 -1.77 0.58 8.00
N GLY A 71 -1.34 -0.61 7.59
CA GLY A 71 -0.18 -1.29 8.15
C GLY A 71 1.07 -0.41 8.11
N PHE A 72 1.28 0.31 7.02
CA PHE A 72 2.37 1.26 6.88
C PHE A 72 2.22 2.50 7.76
N ALA A 73 1.09 3.21 7.64
CA ALA A 73 0.84 4.50 8.29
C ALA A 73 0.81 4.39 9.82
N TYR A 74 0.34 3.25 10.34
CA TYR A 74 0.27 2.96 11.78
C TYR A 74 1.36 2.02 12.26
N GLN A 75 2.32 1.65 11.39
CA GLN A 75 3.44 0.77 11.74
C GLN A 75 2.97 -0.56 12.36
N ARG A 76 1.89 -1.12 11.81
CA ARG A 76 1.30 -2.39 12.22
C ARG A 76 1.67 -3.47 11.22
N VAL A 77 2.11 -4.62 11.73
CA VAL A 77 2.30 -5.81 10.91
C VAL A 77 0.96 -6.48 10.70
N LEU A 78 0.53 -6.55 9.44
CA LEU A 78 -0.64 -7.27 8.98
C LEU A 78 -0.11 -8.36 8.04
N PHE A 79 -0.66 -9.58 8.10
CA PHE A 79 -0.22 -10.72 7.28
C PHE A 79 1.31 -10.96 7.29
N ALA A 80 1.79 -11.73 6.30
CA ALA A 80 3.21 -12.02 6.09
C ALA A 80 3.81 -11.07 5.05
N GLU A 81 5.11 -10.78 5.13
CA GLU A 81 5.79 -9.90 4.16
C GLU A 81 5.62 -10.39 2.71
N LEU A 82 5.74 -11.71 2.49
CA LEU A 82 5.58 -12.34 1.18
C LEU A 82 4.20 -12.10 0.57
N PHE A 83 3.15 -12.03 1.40
CA PHE A 83 1.79 -11.73 0.95
C PHE A 83 1.74 -10.34 0.30
N TRP A 84 2.31 -9.33 0.96
CA TRP A 84 2.32 -7.95 0.45
C TRP A 84 3.13 -7.79 -0.83
N ARG A 85 4.22 -8.54 -0.97
CA ARG A 85 5.00 -8.58 -2.22
C ARG A 85 4.18 -9.13 -3.39
N GLY A 86 3.22 -10.03 -3.13
CA GLY A 86 2.30 -10.55 -4.13
C GLY A 86 1.09 -9.63 -4.40
N VAL A 87 0.56 -8.96 -3.38
CA VAL A 87 -0.60 -8.06 -3.53
C VAL A 87 -0.28 -6.85 -4.40
N ILE A 88 0.92 -6.27 -4.28
CA ILE A 88 1.31 -5.07 -5.04
C ILE A 88 1.19 -5.25 -6.57
N PRO A 89 1.81 -6.27 -7.20
CA PRO A 89 1.68 -6.45 -8.64
C PRO A 89 0.26 -6.83 -9.06
N VAL A 90 -0.49 -7.57 -8.23
CA VAL A 90 -1.89 -7.90 -8.51
C VAL A 90 -2.75 -6.64 -8.55
N ALA A 91 -2.62 -5.76 -7.56
CA ALA A 91 -3.31 -4.47 -7.54
C ALA A 91 -2.91 -3.60 -8.73
N ALA A 92 -1.62 -3.51 -9.04
CA ALA A 92 -1.13 -2.71 -10.16
C ALA A 92 -1.68 -3.19 -11.52
N LEU A 93 -1.72 -4.51 -11.74
CA LEU A 93 -2.29 -5.08 -12.96
C LEU A 93 -3.79 -4.85 -13.04
N TRP A 94 -4.49 -4.91 -11.91
CA TRP A 94 -5.92 -4.62 -11.84
C TRP A 94 -6.23 -3.16 -12.20
N ASP A 95 -5.50 -2.20 -11.63
CA ASP A 95 -5.67 -0.79 -11.95
C ASP A 95 -5.39 -0.50 -13.43
N ILE A 96 -4.35 -1.12 -14.00
CA ILE A 96 -4.06 -1.00 -15.44
C ILE A 96 -5.22 -1.55 -16.27
N PHE A 97 -5.80 -2.68 -15.86
CA PHE A 97 -6.96 -3.27 -16.53
C PHE A 97 -8.18 -2.33 -16.48
N LEU A 98 -8.53 -1.79 -15.31
CA LEU A 98 -9.67 -0.88 -15.15
C LEU A 98 -9.48 0.44 -15.91
N ILE A 99 -8.28 1.01 -15.88
CA ILE A 99 -7.94 2.21 -16.67
C ILE A 99 -8.06 1.90 -18.16
N GLY A 100 -7.51 0.76 -18.61
CA GLY A 100 -7.59 0.33 -20.00
C GLY A 100 -9.02 0.12 -20.49
N LYS A 101 -9.86 -0.53 -19.67
CA LYS A 101 -11.29 -0.72 -19.94
C LYS A 101 -12.01 0.64 -20.05
N SER A 102 -11.82 1.52 -19.06
CA SER A 102 -12.41 2.87 -19.05
C SER A 102 -12.00 3.70 -20.27
N VAL A 103 -10.73 3.61 -20.67
CA VAL A 103 -10.22 4.26 -21.88
C VAL A 103 -10.88 3.69 -23.14
N TYR A 104 -11.00 2.37 -23.23
CA TYR A 104 -11.60 1.70 -24.38
C TYR A 104 -13.08 2.05 -24.55
N GLU A 105 -13.86 1.98 -23.47
CA GLU A 105 -15.30 2.27 -23.47
C GLU A 105 -15.59 3.76 -23.65
N GLY A 106 -14.72 4.63 -23.12
CA GLY A 106 -14.88 6.08 -23.17
C GLY A 106 -14.49 6.75 -24.49
N LEU A 107 -13.77 6.07 -25.39
CA LEU A 107 -13.19 6.64 -26.63
C LEU A 107 -14.20 7.37 -27.54
N HIS A 108 -15.48 7.01 -27.47
CA HIS A 108 -16.54 7.60 -28.28
C HIS A 108 -17.35 8.69 -27.57
N GLN A 109 -17.02 9.04 -26.32
CA GLN A 109 -17.73 10.06 -25.56
C GLN A 109 -17.17 11.47 -25.77
N GLU A 110 -18.06 12.46 -25.86
CA GLU A 110 -17.75 13.85 -26.16
C GLU A 110 -16.79 14.50 -25.14
N TYR A 111 -16.83 14.05 -23.88
CA TYR A 111 -16.00 14.58 -22.78
C TYR A 111 -14.83 13.67 -22.37
N PHE A 112 -14.52 12.66 -23.18
CA PHE A 112 -13.51 11.65 -22.86
C PHE A 112 -12.15 12.25 -22.45
N PHE A 113 -11.62 13.17 -23.26
CA PHE A 113 -10.31 13.79 -23.01
C PHE A 113 -10.27 14.61 -21.72
N VAL A 114 -11.38 15.25 -21.35
CA VAL A 114 -11.47 16.01 -20.09
C VAL A 114 -11.41 15.04 -18.91
N GLY A 115 -12.15 13.92 -18.98
CA GLY A 115 -12.11 12.86 -17.97
C GLY A 115 -10.71 12.28 -17.79
N VAL A 116 -10.01 11.97 -18.89
CA VAL A 116 -8.63 11.45 -18.85
C VAL A 116 -7.68 12.44 -18.17
N VAL A 117 -7.78 13.73 -18.47
CA VAL A 117 -6.92 14.75 -17.85
C VAL A 117 -7.18 14.85 -16.34
N ILE A 118 -8.44 14.80 -15.91
CA ILE A 118 -8.79 14.82 -14.47
C ILE A 118 -8.23 13.58 -13.77
N ILE A 119 -8.42 12.39 -14.36
CA ILE A 119 -7.87 11.13 -13.81
C ILE A 119 -6.35 11.23 -13.69
N ALA A 120 -5.66 11.65 -14.75
CA ALA A 120 -4.20 11.74 -14.74
C ALA A 120 -3.68 12.79 -13.75
N ALA A 121 -4.32 13.96 -13.66
CA ALA A 121 -3.85 15.08 -12.84
C ALA A 121 -4.19 14.92 -11.34
N VAL A 122 -5.34 14.34 -11.02
CA VAL A 122 -5.83 14.21 -9.64
C VAL A 122 -5.57 12.82 -9.09
N PHE A 123 -6.03 11.79 -9.79
CA PHE A 123 -5.93 10.41 -9.31
C PHE A 123 -4.55 9.80 -9.54
N GLY A 124 -3.85 10.20 -10.61
CA GLY A 124 -2.48 9.75 -10.89
C GLY A 124 -1.50 9.96 -9.72
N PRO A 125 -1.39 11.18 -9.15
CA PRO A 125 -0.57 11.40 -7.96
C PRO A 125 -1.03 10.60 -6.74
N VAL A 126 -2.33 10.45 -6.52
CA VAL A 126 -2.89 9.68 -5.41
C VAL A 126 -2.51 8.20 -5.52
N MET A 127 -2.70 7.60 -6.70
CA MET A 127 -2.26 6.23 -7.01
C MET A 127 -0.75 6.08 -6.80
N PHE A 128 0.06 7.01 -7.28
CA PHE A 128 1.50 6.97 -7.08
C PHE A 128 1.87 6.92 -5.58
N PHE A 129 1.25 7.76 -4.74
CA PHE A 129 1.50 7.73 -3.30
C PHE A 129 0.97 6.47 -2.61
N GLN A 130 -0.15 5.91 -3.09
CA GLN A 130 -0.68 4.61 -2.64
C GLN A 130 0.32 3.47 -2.90
N TYR A 131 0.83 3.35 -4.13
CA TYR A 131 1.83 2.33 -4.48
C TYR A 131 3.16 2.56 -3.76
N LEU A 132 3.56 3.82 -3.58
CA LEU A 132 4.75 4.15 -2.81
C LEU A 132 4.61 3.73 -1.33
N ALA A 133 3.42 3.89 -0.73
CA ALA A 133 3.14 3.44 0.63
C ALA A 133 3.24 1.92 0.75
N LEU A 134 2.60 1.19 -0.17
CA LEU A 134 2.64 -0.27 -0.21
C LEU A 134 4.06 -0.80 -0.43
N TYR A 135 4.81 -0.21 -1.36
CA TYR A 135 6.20 -0.56 -1.61
C TYR A 135 7.07 -0.34 -0.37
N LYS A 136 6.91 0.81 0.30
CA LYS A 136 7.64 1.09 1.54
C LYS A 136 7.27 0.13 2.66
N TYR A 137 6.02 -0.29 2.73
CA TYR A 137 5.55 -1.28 3.68
C TYR A 137 6.21 -2.63 3.46
N ALA A 138 6.12 -3.16 2.24
CA ALA A 138 6.57 -4.51 1.92
C ALA A 138 8.09 -4.66 1.83
N PHE A 139 8.83 -3.62 1.41
CA PHE A 139 10.26 -3.73 1.09
C PHE A 139 11.18 -2.83 1.91
N GLN A 140 10.70 -1.68 2.41
CA GLN A 140 11.56 -0.67 3.07
C GLN A 140 11.28 -0.48 4.56
N SER A 141 10.54 -1.39 5.18
CA SER A 141 10.24 -1.35 6.62
C SER A 141 10.82 -2.53 7.41
N PRO A 142 12.16 -2.78 7.40
CA PRO A 142 12.76 -3.90 8.13
C PRO A 142 12.44 -3.89 9.62
N HIS A 143 12.31 -2.71 10.22
CA HIS A 143 11.96 -2.55 11.63
C HIS A 143 10.58 -3.14 11.99
N LEU A 144 9.64 -3.20 11.03
CA LEU A 144 8.32 -3.83 11.24
C LEU A 144 8.43 -5.35 11.15
N TRP A 145 9.17 -5.85 10.17
CA TRP A 145 9.27 -7.29 9.88
C TRP A 145 10.22 -8.02 10.83
N ASN A 146 11.35 -7.40 11.21
CA ASN A 146 12.36 -7.98 12.11
C ASN A 146 11.92 -7.96 13.59
N ALA A 147 10.96 -7.10 13.97
CA ALA A 147 10.42 -7.09 15.33
C ALA A 147 9.63 -8.36 15.69
N LYS A 148 9.19 -9.14 14.70
CA LYS A 148 8.54 -10.45 14.91
C LYS A 148 9.53 -11.58 15.17
N THR A 149 10.72 -11.57 14.55
CA THR A 149 11.73 -12.63 14.69
C THR A 149 12.30 -12.71 16.11
N ASN A 150 12.33 -11.59 16.84
CA ASN A 150 12.79 -11.55 18.23
C ASN A 150 11.74 -12.00 19.28
N ARG A 151 10.53 -12.41 18.87
CA ARG A 151 9.49 -12.92 19.81
C ARG A 151 9.38 -14.44 19.84
N VAL A 152 10.19 -15.17 19.05
CA VAL A 152 10.12 -16.64 18.93
C VAL A 152 11.33 -17.34 19.56
N ALA A 153 12.06 -16.65 20.45
CA ALA A 153 13.02 -17.33 21.34
C ALA A 153 12.50 -17.29 22.79
N PRO A 154 11.53 -18.14 23.17
CA PRO A 154 11.55 -18.74 24.49
C PRO A 154 12.58 -19.88 24.49
N GLU A 155 13.38 -19.88 25.55
CA GLU A 155 14.44 -20.83 25.91
C GLU A 155 14.01 -22.32 25.85
#